data_AF-A0A7J9A1M3-F1
#
_entry.id   AF-A0A7J9A1M3-F1
#
_cell.length_a   1.000
_cell.length_b   1.000
_cell.length_c   1.000
_cell.angle_alpha   90.00
_cell.angle_beta   90.00
_cell.angle_gamma   90.00
#
_symmetry.space_group_name_H-M   'P 1'
#
loop_
_entity.id
_entity.type
_entity.pdbx_description
1 polymer ?
#
loop_
_entity_poly.entity_id
_entity_poly.type
_entity_poly.pdbx_seq_one_letter_code
_entity_poly.pdbx_strand_id
1 'polypeptide(L)'
;GGFSLSSNATRGSGLVKCELCKSRASLYCQADDAYLCRKCDKWVHGANFLALRHIRCFLCNTCQNLTQRCLIGASHEVLLPTM
;
A
#
# COMPACT_ATOMS: atom_id res chain seq x y z
N GLY A 1 9.86 35.95 -24.31
CA GLY A 1 10.05 35.18 -23.07
C GLY A 1 8.83 34.31 -22.90
N GLY A 2 8.92 32.98 -22.86
CA GLY A 2 9.56 32.19 -21.79
C GLY A 2 8.50 32.07 -20.68
N PHE A 3 7.98 30.91 -20.28
CA PHE A 3 8.62 29.61 -20.01
C PHE A 3 7.58 28.50 -20.13
N SER A 4 7.91 27.44 -20.87
CA SER A 4 7.11 26.23 -21.01
C SER A 4 7.05 25.46 -19.68
N LEU A 5 5.86 25.30 -19.09
CA LEU A 5 5.63 24.22 -18.13
C LEU A 5 5.40 22.94 -18.93
N SER A 6 6.50 22.28 -19.28
CA SER A 6 6.47 20.87 -19.63
C SER A 6 5.80 20.14 -18.47
N SER A 7 4.58 19.64 -18.71
CA SER A 7 3.99 18.51 -18.00
C SER A 7 4.86 17.29 -18.30
N ASN A 8 6.08 17.31 -17.79
CA ASN A 8 6.97 16.18 -17.80
C ASN A 8 6.41 15.28 -16.71
N ALA A 9 5.45 14.43 -17.10
CA ALA A 9 4.97 13.31 -16.33
C ALA A 9 6.20 12.46 -16.00
N THR A 10 6.87 12.85 -14.92
CA THR A 10 7.92 12.08 -14.33
C THR A 10 7.24 10.76 -14.02
N ARG A 11 7.78 9.67 -14.58
CA ARG A 11 7.51 8.29 -14.16
C ARG A 11 8.06 8.11 -12.73
N GLY A 12 7.64 8.98 -11.84
CA GLY A 12 7.96 9.06 -10.44
C GLY A 12 6.72 8.57 -9.74
N SER A 13 6.78 7.33 -9.29
CA SER A 13 6.03 6.81 -8.16
C SER A 13 5.59 7.92 -7.21
N GLY A 14 4.37 8.42 -7.39
CA GLY A 14 3.80 9.41 -6.49
C GLY A 14 3.82 8.80 -5.10
N LEU A 15 4.37 9.54 -4.12
CA LEU A 15 4.58 8.97 -2.80
C LEU A 15 3.20 8.65 -2.17
N VAL A 16 2.78 7.38 -2.18
CA VAL A 16 1.47 6.98 -1.67
C VAL A 16 1.47 7.15 -0.15
N LYS A 17 0.46 7.86 0.34
CA LYS A 17 0.30 8.21 1.76
C LYS A 17 -0.76 7.33 2.40
N CYS A 18 -0.54 7.01 3.68
CA CYS A 18 -1.51 6.33 4.53
C CYS A 18 -2.75 7.21 4.65
N GLU A 19 -3.93 6.64 4.46
CA GLU A 19 -5.16 7.43 4.47
C GLU A 19 -5.53 7.94 5.86
N LEU A 20 -5.18 7.20 6.91
CA LEU A 20 -5.49 7.57 8.30
C LEU A 20 -4.53 8.61 8.88
N CYS A 21 -3.22 8.43 8.70
CA CYS A 21 -2.21 9.27 9.36
C CYS A 21 -1.34 10.09 8.40
N LYS A 22 -1.59 10.00 7.08
CA LYS A 22 -0.87 10.71 6.01
C LYS A 22 0.65 10.45 5.95
N SER A 23 1.17 9.50 6.73
CA SER A 23 2.56 9.02 6.64
C SER A 23 2.79 8.21 5.35
N ARG A 24 4.01 7.76 5.07
CA ARG A 24 4.27 6.89 3.92
C ARG A 24 3.49 5.57 4.03
N ALA A 25 2.71 5.23 3.01
CA ALA A 25 2.02 3.93 2.94
C ALA A 25 3.03 2.81 2.66
N SER A 26 2.74 1.63 3.19
CA SER A 26 3.55 0.43 2.98
C SER A 26 2.73 -0.76 2.51
N LEU A 27 1.39 -0.66 2.62
CA LEU A 27 0.44 -1.71 2.37
C LEU A 27 -0.76 -1.12 1.64
N TYR A 28 -1.38 -1.95 0.81
CA TYR A 28 -2.66 -1.69 0.18
C TYR A 28 -3.62 -2.81 0.57
N CYS A 29 -4.79 -2.45 1.10
CA CYS A 29 -5.85 -3.39 1.38
C CYS A 29 -6.83 -3.41 0.21
N GLN A 30 -7.02 -4.58 -0.41
CA GLN A 30 -7.95 -4.70 -1.53
C GLN A 30 -9.42 -4.68 -1.09
N ALA A 31 -9.73 -5.15 0.12
CA ALA A 31 -11.11 -5.20 0.61
C ALA A 31 -11.65 -3.80 0.94
N ASP A 32 -10.80 -2.94 1.50
CA ASP A 32 -11.13 -1.57 1.89
C ASP A 32 -10.72 -0.51 0.83
N ASP A 33 -10.09 -0.94 -0.26
CA ASP A 33 -9.50 -0.07 -1.31
C ASP A 33 -8.59 1.02 -0.74
N ALA A 34 -7.86 0.69 0.34
CA ALA A 34 -7.21 1.68 1.20
C ALA A 34 -5.69 1.49 1.29
N TYR A 35 -4.95 2.60 1.24
CA TYR A 35 -3.51 2.62 1.48
C TYR A 35 -3.17 2.89 2.94
N LEU A 36 -2.37 1.99 3.53
CA LEU A 36 -2.10 1.96 4.95
C LEU A 36 -0.59 1.88 5.23
N CYS A 37 -0.15 2.51 6.32
CA CYS A 37 1.15 2.22 6.91
C CYS A 37 1.03 1.01 7.85
N ARG A 38 2.15 0.35 8.15
CA ARG A 38 2.16 -0.85 9.03
C ARG A 38 1.49 -0.64 10.40
N LYS A 39 1.55 0.57 10.94
CA LYS A 39 0.93 0.90 12.24
C LYS A 39 -0.60 0.97 12.14
N CYS A 40 -1.10 1.73 11.15
CA CYS A 40 -2.55 1.84 10.90
C CYS A 40 -3.14 0.51 10.45
N ASP A 41 -2.39 -0.25 9.66
CA ASP A 41 -2.75 -1.60 9.27
C ASP A 41 -3.01 -2.51 10.48
N LYS A 42 -2.07 -2.56 11.44
CA LYS A 42 -2.23 -3.35 12.66
C LYS A 42 -3.40 -2.87 13.52
N TRP A 43 -3.72 -1.58 13.50
CA TRP A 43 -4.87 -1.03 14.20
C TRP A 43 -6.20 -1.45 13.56
N VAL A 44 -6.32 -1.30 12.24
CA VAL A 44 -7.55 -1.63 11.49
C VAL A 44 -7.75 -3.13 11.42
N HIS A 45 -6.72 -3.85 11.00
CA HIS A 45 -6.78 -5.28 10.70
C HIS A 45 -6.37 -6.18 11.85
N GLY A 46 -5.90 -5.61 12.98
CA GLY A 46 -5.71 -6.34 14.23
C GLY A 46 -6.88 -6.22 15.20
N ALA A 47 -7.84 -5.30 14.96
CA ALA A 47 -8.96 -5.05 15.87
C ALA A 47 -10.03 -6.14 15.86
N ASN A 48 -10.20 -6.88 14.75
CA ASN A 48 -11.21 -7.92 14.64
C ASN A 48 -10.79 -9.06 13.69
N PHE A 49 -11.27 -10.29 13.98
CA PHE A 49 -11.07 -11.50 13.19
C PHE A 49 -11.58 -11.41 11.75
N LEU A 50 -12.56 -10.54 11.48
CA LEU A 50 -13.06 -10.28 10.13
C LEU A 50 -12.03 -9.49 9.30
N ALA A 51 -11.55 -8.36 9.84
CA ALA A 51 -10.55 -7.52 9.19
C ALA A 51 -9.18 -8.21 9.08
N LEU A 52 -8.87 -9.11 10.01
CA LEU A 52 -7.72 -10.00 9.90
C LEU A 52 -7.71 -10.69 8.53
N ARG A 53 -8.85 -11.21 8.05
CA ARG A 53 -8.94 -11.98 6.80
C ARG A 53 -8.75 -11.19 5.51
N HIS A 54 -8.67 -9.85 5.56
CA HIS A 54 -8.45 -9.05 4.36
C HIS A 54 -7.07 -9.32 3.76
N ILE A 55 -7.00 -9.40 2.43
CA ILE A 55 -5.75 -9.52 1.69
C ILE A 55 -5.11 -8.13 1.60
N ARG A 56 -3.85 -8.03 2.01
CA ARG A 56 -3.09 -6.78 1.96
C ARG A 56 -1.77 -6.97 1.24
N CYS A 57 -1.50 -6.19 0.21
CA CYS A 57 -0.29 -6.30 -0.58
C CYS A 57 0.72 -5.22 -0.21
N PHE A 58 1.99 -5.59 -0.10
CA PHE A 58 3.07 -4.67 0.21
C PHE A 58 3.36 -3.77 -0.98
N LEU A 59 3.67 -2.51 -0.68
CA LEU A 59 4.21 -1.56 -1.63
C LEU A 59 5.74 -1.65 -1.64
N CYS A 60 6.34 -1.48 -2.82
CA CYS A 60 7.79 -1.41 -2.93
C CYS A 60 8.32 -0.21 -2.14
N ASN A 61 9.36 -0.40 -1.33
CA ASN A 61 9.90 0.67 -0.50
C ASN A 61 10.58 1.78 -1.32
N THR A 62 11.01 1.46 -2.55
CA THR A 62 11.72 2.39 -3.45
C THR A 62 10.77 3.08 -4.42
N CYS A 63 9.92 2.30 -5.11
CA CYS A 63 9.04 2.82 -6.15
C CYS A 63 7.55 2.81 -5.78
N GLN A 64 7.18 2.44 -4.54
CA GLN A 64 5.80 2.39 -4.05
C GLN A 64 4.76 1.78 -5.01
N ASN A 65 5.21 0.90 -5.89
CA ASN A 65 4.34 0.12 -6.74
C ASN A 65 3.85 -1.10 -5.95
N LEU A 66 2.68 -1.62 -6.31
CA LEU A 66 2.12 -2.80 -5.69
C LEU A 66 3.03 -3.99 -5.97
N THR A 67 3.48 -4.67 -4.93
CA THR A 67 4.25 -5.90 -5.08
C THR A 67 3.33 -7.11 -5.05
N GLN A 68 3.80 -8.24 -5.57
CA GLN A 68 3.11 -9.53 -5.46
C GLN A 68 3.20 -10.14 -4.05
N ARG A 69 3.85 -9.46 -3.09
CA ARG A 69 3.90 -9.90 -1.70
C ARG A 69 2.63 -9.44 -1.01
N CYS A 70 1.80 -10.38 -0.60
CA CYS A 70 0.59 -10.07 0.13
C CYS A 70 0.54 -10.87 1.44
N LEU A 71 -0.21 -10.35 2.40
CA LEU A 71 -0.49 -11.02 3.66
C LEU A 71 -1.99 -11.17 3.85
N ILE A 72 -2.36 -12.27 4.49
CA ILE A 72 -3.72 -12.61 4.88
C ILE A 72 -3.66 -12.82 6.39
N GLY A 73 -4.57 -12.23 7.16
CA GLY A 73 -4.45 -12.25 8.62
C GLY A 73 -3.39 -11.26 9.14
N ALA A 74 -3.22 -11.20 10.46
CA ALA A 74 -2.22 -10.33 11.08
C ALA A 74 -0.77 -10.73 10.75
N SER A 75 -0.52 -11.94 10.25
CA SER A 75 0.86 -12.45 10.12
C SER A 75 1.08 -13.58 9.12
N HIS A 76 0.12 -13.97 8.27
CA HIS A 76 0.40 -14.98 7.25
C HIS A 76 0.89 -14.28 5.97
N GLU A 77 2.22 -14.11 5.86
CA GLU A 77 2.85 -13.70 4.59
C GLU A 77 2.68 -14.84 3.59
N VAL A 78 1.86 -14.61 2.56
CA VAL A 78 1.62 -15.57 1.49
C VAL A 78 2.33 -15.04 0.26
N LEU A 79 3.39 -15.73 -0.17
CA LEU A 79 3.94 -15.52 -1.50
C LEU A 79 2.96 -16.14 -2.49
N LEU A 80 2.21 -15.31 -3.23
CA LEU A 80 1.36 -15.83 -4.30
C LEU A 80 2.27 -16.46 -5.37
N PRO A 81 2.07 -17.74 -5.74
CA PRO A 81 2.82 -18.35 -6.82
C PRO A 81 2.52 -17.59 -8.12
N THR A 82 3.57 -17.12 -8.76
CA THR A 82 3.53 -16.55 -10.12
C THR A 82 2.95 -17.59 -11.07
N MET A 83 1.88 -17.23 -11.78
CA MET A 83 1.41 -17.94 -12.97
C MET A 83 2.36 -17.66 -14.14
#